data_AF-A0ABD6BV98-F1
#
_entry.id   AF-A0ABD6BV98-F1
#
_cell.length_a   1.000
_cell.length_b   1.000
_cell.length_c   1.000
_cell.angle_alpha   90.00
_cell.angle_beta   90.00
_cell.angle_gamma   90.00
#
_symmetry.space_group_name_H-M   'P 1'
#
loop_
_entity.id
_entity.type
_entity.pdbx_description
1 polymer ?
#
loop_
_entity_poly.entity_id
_entity_poly.type
_entity_poly.pdbx_seq_one_letter_code
_entity_poly.pdbx_strand_id
1 'polypeptide(L)'
;MALPDRFEPWHVLLVAAFLVGAGGSLAATTGIAFVNLATAVLSGLLWAFAVYVFVGTFRNYVTSYADTGGSLWDPRFLAPFVVGAVAAVAVLAWRLTESAFSGPMVTEALTVGFWAFVLAMVVVLTASYVVAGYREARP
;
A
#
# COMPACT_ATOMS: atom_id res chain seq x y z
N MET A 1 -18.81 21.43 26.89
CA MET A 1 -18.71 20.88 25.53
C MET A 1 -17.34 20.25 25.40
N ALA A 2 -17.25 18.92 25.39
CA ALA A 2 -15.99 18.20 25.22
C ALA A 2 -15.56 18.30 23.75
N LEU A 3 -14.27 18.57 23.51
CA LEU A 3 -13.70 18.71 22.16
C LEU A 3 -14.04 17.50 21.28
N PRO A 4 -14.53 17.69 20.04
CA PRO A 4 -14.78 16.60 19.11
C PRO A 4 -13.47 15.92 18.70
N ASP A 5 -13.50 14.59 18.72
CA ASP A 5 -12.64 13.63 18.05
C ASP A 5 -11.13 13.88 18.00
N ARG A 6 -10.43 13.00 18.70
CA ARG A 6 -8.98 12.85 18.66
C ARG A 6 -8.58 12.58 17.21
N PHE A 7 -7.81 13.48 16.60
CA PHE A 7 -7.10 13.21 15.36
C PHE A 7 -6.35 11.88 15.51
N GLU A 8 -6.87 10.81 14.89
CA GLU A 8 -6.17 9.54 14.93
C GLU A 8 -4.85 9.70 14.15
N PRO A 9 -3.71 9.20 14.66
CA PRO A 9 -2.38 9.46 14.07
C PRO A 9 -2.26 9.13 12.57
N TRP A 10 -3.06 8.19 12.06
CA TRP A 10 -3.02 7.79 10.66
C TRP A 10 -3.58 8.84 9.70
N HIS A 11 -4.35 9.84 10.17
CA HIS A 11 -4.79 10.95 9.31
C HIS A 11 -3.62 11.75 8.73
N VAL A 12 -2.46 11.75 9.41
CA VAL A 12 -1.22 12.35 8.89
C VAL A 12 -0.76 11.64 7.61
N LEU A 13 -1.03 10.34 7.47
CA LEU A 13 -0.73 9.58 6.25
C LEU A 13 -1.55 10.08 5.05
N LEU A 14 -2.79 10.53 5.27
CA LEU A 14 -3.62 11.10 4.21
C LEU A 14 -3.07 12.42 3.71
N VAL A 15 -2.63 13.28 4.62
CA VAL A 15 -1.99 14.56 4.28
C VAL A 15 -0.68 14.29 3.55
N ALA A 16 0.15 13.38 4.03
CA ALA A 16 1.39 13.00 3.38
C ALA A 16 1.15 12.45 1.96
N ALA A 17 0.17 11.56 1.79
CA ALA A 17 -0.21 11.00 0.50
C ALA A 17 -0.72 12.08 -0.46
N PHE A 18 -1.55 13.01 0.02
CA PHE A 18 -2.00 14.15 -0.76
C PHE A 18 -0.82 14.99 -1.26
N LEU A 19 0.11 15.33 -0.37
CA LEU A 19 1.29 16.13 -0.71
C LEU A 19 2.21 15.41 -1.71
N VAL A 20 2.38 14.08 -1.57
CA VAL A 20 3.16 13.28 -2.52
C VAL A 20 2.49 13.24 -3.89
N GLY A 21 1.19 12.97 -3.96
CA GLY A 21 0.46 12.92 -5.23
C GLY A 21 0.39 14.28 -5.94
N ALA A 22 0.10 15.34 -5.19
CA ALA A 22 0.04 16.70 -5.73
C ALA A 22 1.43 17.24 -6.09
N GLY A 23 2.40 17.09 -5.18
CA GLY A 23 3.78 17.52 -5.38
C GLY A 23 4.45 16.79 -6.53
N GLY A 24 4.27 15.47 -6.63
CA GLY A 24 4.77 14.66 -7.74
C GLY A 24 4.17 15.09 -9.09
N SER A 25 2.87 15.38 -9.11
CA SER A 25 2.21 15.89 -10.33
C SER A 25 2.73 17.27 -10.73
N LEU A 26 2.98 18.19 -9.78
CA LEU A 26 3.51 19.52 -10.09
C LEU A 26 4.97 19.48 -10.53
N ALA A 27 5.79 18.62 -9.93
CA ALA A 27 7.20 18.46 -10.28
C ALA A 27 7.41 18.02 -11.73
N ALA A 28 6.41 17.38 -12.34
CA ALA A 28 6.43 16.98 -13.75
C ALA A 28 6.04 18.10 -14.74
N THR A 29 5.66 19.29 -14.24
CA THR A 29 5.16 20.40 -15.08
C THR A 29 6.21 21.49 -15.25
N THR A 30 6.20 22.15 -16.42
CA THR A 30 7.14 23.24 -16.76
C THR A 30 6.57 24.65 -16.53
N GLY A 31 5.33 24.76 -16.02
CA GLY A 31 4.68 26.05 -15.81
C GLY A 31 3.43 25.96 -14.93
N ILE A 32 3.00 27.10 -14.40
CA ILE A 32 1.84 27.20 -13.51
C ILE A 32 0.62 27.59 -14.33
N ALA A 33 -0.10 26.57 -14.80
CA ALA A 33 -1.42 26.72 -15.43
C ALA A 33 -2.51 26.20 -14.49
N PHE A 34 -3.73 26.73 -14.60
CA PHE A 34 -4.87 26.26 -13.82
C PHE A 34 -5.10 24.75 -13.97
N VAL A 35 -4.97 24.22 -15.20
CA VAL A 35 -5.05 22.79 -15.50
C VAL A 35 -4.01 21.98 -14.72
N ASN A 36 -2.79 22.49 -14.56
CA ASN A 36 -1.73 21.81 -13.82
C ASN A 36 -2.05 21.77 -12.32
N LEU A 37 -2.56 22.86 -11.76
CA LEU A 37 -3.01 22.92 -10.38
C LEU A 37 -4.19 21.96 -10.12
N ALA A 38 -5.19 21.96 -11.00
CA ALA A 38 -6.34 21.06 -10.91
C ALA A 38 -5.90 19.58 -10.99
N THR A 39 -5.02 19.25 -11.93
CA THR A 39 -4.45 17.89 -12.07
C THR A 39 -3.68 17.48 -10.82
N ALA A 40 -2.88 18.38 -10.25
CA ALA A 40 -2.15 18.11 -9.03
C ALA A 40 -3.07 17.87 -7.83
N VAL A 41 -4.12 18.69 -7.67
CA VAL A 41 -5.12 18.47 -6.60
C VAL A 41 -5.83 17.14 -6.78
N LEU A 42 -6.26 16.80 -7.99
CA LEU A 42 -6.91 15.51 -8.28
C LEU A 42 -5.97 14.33 -8.02
N SER A 43 -4.70 14.44 -8.43
CA SER A 43 -3.67 13.44 -8.12
C SER A 43 -3.48 13.28 -6.61
N GLY A 44 -3.33 14.37 -5.86
CA GLY A 44 -3.21 14.34 -4.41
C GLY A 44 -4.43 13.69 -3.74
N LEU A 45 -5.64 14.04 -4.16
CA LEU A 45 -6.87 13.44 -3.64
C LEU A 45 -6.95 11.95 -3.94
N LEU A 46 -6.54 11.52 -5.14
CA LEU A 46 -6.49 10.11 -5.52
C LEU A 46 -5.51 9.32 -4.63
N TRP A 47 -4.33 9.88 -4.35
CA TRP A 47 -3.35 9.27 -3.45
C TRP A 47 -3.87 9.18 -2.01
N ALA A 48 -4.46 10.26 -1.49
CA ALA A 48 -5.07 10.26 -0.16
C ALA A 48 -6.21 9.23 -0.06
N PHE A 49 -7.06 9.15 -1.10
CA PHE A 49 -8.13 8.16 -1.17
C PHE A 49 -7.58 6.73 -1.18
N ALA A 50 -6.53 6.46 -1.97
CA ALA A 50 -5.89 5.15 -1.99
C ALA A 50 -5.34 4.75 -0.60
N VAL A 51 -4.69 5.67 0.10
CA VAL A 51 -4.19 5.44 1.48
C VAL A 51 -5.35 5.26 2.46
N TYR A 52 -6.43 6.02 2.33
CA TYR A 52 -7.63 5.86 3.16
C TYR A 52 -8.22 4.45 3.03
N VAL A 53 -8.44 4.00 1.79
CA VAL A 53 -8.95 2.65 1.50
C VAL A 53 -7.99 1.59 2.03
N PHE A 54 -6.69 1.75 1.80
CA PHE A 54 -5.69 0.81 2.28
C PHE A 54 -5.69 0.69 3.81
N VAL A 55 -5.60 1.82 4.53
CA VAL A 55 -5.55 1.83 5.99
C VAL A 55 -6.85 1.27 6.58
N GLY A 56 -8.01 1.65 6.02
CA GLY A 56 -9.31 1.13 6.44
C GLY A 56 -9.41 -0.39 6.27
N THR A 57 -9.09 -0.89 5.08
CA THR A 57 -9.10 -2.33 4.79
C THR A 57 -8.07 -3.08 5.64
N PHE A 58 -6.87 -2.53 5.82
CA PHE A 58 -5.81 -3.15 6.60
C PHE A 58 -6.17 -3.26 8.08
N ARG A 59 -6.75 -2.20 8.67
CA ARG A 59 -7.24 -2.24 10.05
C ARG A 59 -8.30 -3.32 10.23
N ASN A 60 -9.29 -3.38 9.32
CA ASN A 60 -10.33 -4.40 9.34
C ASN A 60 -9.77 -5.83 9.19
N TYR A 61 -8.76 -6.00 8.34
CA TYR A 61 -8.08 -7.27 8.16
C TYR A 61 -7.34 -7.70 9.43
N VAL A 62 -6.58 -6.79 10.04
CA VAL A 62 -5.84 -7.03 11.28
C VAL A 62 -6.78 -7.39 12.42
N THR A 63 -7.87 -6.64 12.62
CA THR A 63 -8.83 -6.94 13.69
C THR A 63 -9.48 -8.31 13.48
N SER A 64 -9.91 -8.61 12.26
CA SER A 64 -10.49 -9.93 11.93
C SER A 64 -9.50 -11.08 12.13
N TYR A 65 -8.22 -10.88 11.78
CA TYR A 65 -7.19 -11.88 12.00
C TYR A 65 -6.91 -12.10 13.49
N ALA A 66 -6.88 -11.04 14.29
CA ALA A 66 -6.70 -11.12 15.73
C ALA A 66 -7.89 -11.80 16.43
N ASP A 67 -9.12 -11.48 16.02
CA ASP A 67 -10.35 -12.04 16.59
C ASP A 67 -10.48 -13.55 16.34
N THR A 68 -9.83 -14.08 15.29
CA THR A 68 -9.74 -15.52 15.02
C THR A 68 -8.58 -16.21 15.75
N GLY A 69 -7.93 -15.53 16.68
CA GLY A 69 -6.77 -16.02 17.44
C GLY A 69 -5.46 -15.99 16.65
N GLY A 70 -5.44 -15.34 15.49
CA GLY A 70 -4.26 -15.18 14.65
C GLY A 70 -3.28 -14.14 15.21
N SER A 71 -1.99 -14.36 14.95
CA SER A 71 -0.91 -13.42 15.31
C SER A 71 -0.44 -12.62 14.11
N LEU A 72 -0.09 -11.34 14.30
CA LEU A 72 0.58 -10.52 13.28
C LEU A 72 1.95 -11.09 12.84
N TRP A 73 2.50 -11.99 13.63
CA TRP A 73 3.76 -12.69 13.33
C TRP A 73 3.56 -14.04 12.64
N ASP A 74 2.30 -14.43 12.37
CA ASP A 74 2.01 -15.65 11.63
C ASP A 74 2.60 -15.52 10.21
N PRO A 75 3.38 -16.52 9.74
CA PRO A 75 3.89 -16.55 8.38
C PRO A 75 2.83 -16.26 7.31
N ARG A 76 1.58 -16.69 7.51
CA ARG A 76 0.48 -16.45 6.55
C ARG A 76 0.09 -14.98 6.47
N PHE A 77 0.08 -14.30 7.61
CA PHE A 77 -0.18 -12.86 7.68
C PHE A 77 0.98 -12.06 7.06
N LEU A 78 2.22 -12.48 7.33
CA LEU A 78 3.41 -11.76 6.86
C LEU A 78 3.77 -12.05 5.39
N ALA A 79 3.36 -13.20 4.83
CA ALA A 79 3.76 -13.63 3.51
C ALA A 79 3.58 -12.58 2.41
N PRO A 80 2.42 -11.89 2.27
CA PRO A 80 2.26 -10.86 1.25
C PRO A 80 3.25 -9.70 1.41
N PHE A 81 3.51 -9.26 2.65
CA PHE A 81 4.46 -8.19 2.96
C PHE A 81 5.89 -8.58 2.61
N VAL A 82 6.28 -9.80 2.97
CA VAL A 82 7.61 -10.34 2.65
C VAL A 82 7.79 -10.44 1.14
N VAL A 83 6.80 -10.95 0.41
CA VAL A 83 6.84 -11.04 -1.06
C VAL A 83 7.00 -9.66 -1.69
N GLY A 84 6.21 -8.68 -1.25
CA GLY A 84 6.31 -7.31 -1.76
C GLY A 84 7.67 -6.67 -1.46
N ALA A 85 8.17 -6.80 -0.22
CA ALA A 85 9.46 -6.27 0.19
C ALA A 85 10.62 -6.92 -0.58
N VAL A 86 10.62 -8.24 -0.71
CA VAL A 86 11.64 -8.99 -1.46
C VAL A 86 11.62 -8.59 -2.93
N ALA A 87 10.45 -8.44 -3.55
CA ALA A 87 10.34 -8.01 -4.94
C ALA A 87 10.92 -6.59 -5.14
N ALA A 88 10.59 -5.64 -4.25
CA ALA A 88 11.16 -4.29 -4.31
C ALA A 88 12.69 -4.30 -4.13
N VAL A 89 13.20 -5.03 -3.14
CA VAL A 89 14.64 -5.16 -2.87
C VAL A 89 15.36 -5.81 -4.03
N ALA A 90 14.77 -6.84 -4.66
CA ALA A 90 15.34 -7.50 -5.82
C ALA A 90 15.50 -6.54 -7.01
N VAL A 91 14.50 -5.69 -7.28
CA VAL A 91 14.58 -4.66 -8.33
C VAL A 91 15.66 -3.63 -8.02
N LEU A 92 15.73 -3.15 -6.77
CA LEU A 92 16.78 -2.20 -6.36
C LEU A 92 18.17 -2.82 -6.50
N ALA A 93 18.36 -4.05 -6.01
CA ALA A 93 19.64 -4.75 -6.06
C ALA A 93 20.09 -5.00 -7.50
N TRP A 94 19.16 -5.40 -8.38
CA TRP A 94 19.44 -5.58 -9.80
C TRP A 94 19.90 -4.28 -10.45
N ARG A 95 19.12 -3.20 -10.29
CA ARG A 95 19.39 -1.91 -10.92
C ARG A 95 20.66 -1.22 -10.41
N LEU A 96 21.02 -1.45 -9.14
CA LEU A 96 22.29 -0.96 -8.57
C LEU A 96 23.53 -1.52 -9.30
N THR A 97 23.40 -2.67 -9.98
CA THR A 97 24.50 -3.21 -10.79
C THR A 97 24.62 -2.55 -12.18
N GLU A 98 23.54 -1.94 -12.66
CA GLU A 98 23.46 -1.34 -14.01
C GLU A 98 23.61 0.18 -14.00
N SER A 99 23.33 0.87 -12.89
CA SER A 99 23.16 2.32 -12.85
C SER A 99 23.45 2.94 -11.48
N ALA A 100 23.79 4.23 -11.46
CA ALA A 100 23.82 5.01 -10.23
C ALA A 100 22.40 5.18 -9.66
N PHE A 101 22.28 5.17 -8.33
CA PHE A 101 20.99 5.27 -7.63
C PHE A 101 20.25 6.56 -8.02
N SER A 102 19.01 6.42 -8.52
CA SER A 102 18.19 7.54 -8.98
C SER A 102 16.76 7.46 -8.46
N GLY A 103 16.08 8.61 -8.36
CA GLY A 103 14.69 8.69 -7.90
C GLY A 103 13.70 7.78 -8.67
N PRO A 104 13.74 7.71 -10.02
CA PRO A 104 12.86 6.83 -10.80
C PRO A 104 13.01 5.35 -10.45
N MET A 105 14.22 4.93 -10.09
CA MET A 105 14.51 3.55 -9.67
C MET A 105 13.74 3.15 -8.41
N VAL A 106 13.61 4.07 -7.46
CA VAL A 106 12.84 3.84 -6.22
C VAL A 106 11.36 3.68 -6.54
N THR A 107 10.82 4.54 -7.41
CA THR A 107 9.42 4.45 -7.84
C THR A 107 9.13 3.13 -8.57
N GLU A 108 10.01 2.70 -9.47
CA GLU A 108 9.90 1.41 -10.17
C GLU A 108 9.89 0.25 -9.18
N ALA A 109 10.87 0.20 -8.27
CA ALA A 109 10.97 -0.86 -7.28
C ALA A 109 9.76 -0.94 -6.34
N LEU A 110 9.29 0.22 -5.85
CA LEU A 110 8.09 0.28 -5.02
C LEU A 110 6.83 -0.15 -5.78
N THR A 111 6.73 0.18 -7.06
CA THR A 111 5.61 -0.23 -7.92
C THR A 111 5.60 -1.76 -8.10
N VAL A 112 6.75 -2.36 -8.39
CA VAL A 112 6.87 -3.82 -8.53
C VAL A 112 6.58 -4.51 -7.19
N GLY A 113 7.15 -4.02 -6.09
CA GLY A 113 6.89 -4.55 -4.76
C GLY A 113 5.42 -4.46 -4.36
N PHE A 114 4.76 -3.35 -4.66
CA PHE A 114 3.33 -3.17 -4.42
C PHE A 114 2.48 -4.20 -5.16
N TRP A 115 2.72 -4.40 -6.46
CA TRP A 115 1.96 -5.38 -7.24
C TRP A 115 2.24 -6.81 -6.80
N ALA A 116 3.49 -7.14 -6.44
CA ALA A 116 3.84 -8.43 -5.88
C ALA A 116 3.11 -8.69 -4.55
N PHE A 117 3.02 -7.69 -3.68
CA PHE A 117 2.21 -7.74 -2.46
C PHE A 117 0.72 -8.00 -2.77
N VAL A 118 0.13 -7.25 -3.70
CA VAL A 118 -1.29 -7.40 -4.07
C VAL A 118 -1.57 -8.83 -4.57
N LEU A 119 -0.73 -9.33 -5.48
CA LEU A 119 -0.87 -10.68 -6.02
C LEU A 119 -0.72 -11.76 -4.94
N ALA A 120 0.28 -11.62 -4.06
CA ALA A 120 0.48 -12.54 -2.95
C ALA A 120 -0.71 -12.52 -1.98
N MET A 121 -1.27 -11.35 -1.69
CA MET A 121 -2.46 -11.21 -0.85
C MET A 121 -3.66 -11.94 -1.47
N VAL A 122 -3.89 -11.76 -2.78
CA VAL A 122 -4.94 -12.48 -3.52
C VAL A 122 -4.73 -14.00 -3.41
N VAL A 123 -3.52 -14.49 -3.65
CA VAL A 123 -3.19 -15.92 -3.57
C VAL A 123 -3.44 -16.47 -2.16
N VAL A 124 -2.98 -15.78 -1.11
CA VAL A 124 -3.16 -16.20 0.28
C VAL A 124 -4.65 -16.26 0.64
N LEU A 125 -5.42 -15.24 0.25
CA LEU A 125 -6.87 -15.20 0.48
C LEU A 125 -7.57 -16.35 -0.26
N THR A 126 -7.31 -16.54 -1.55
CA THR A 126 -7.92 -17.63 -2.33
C THR A 126 -7.54 -19.00 -1.77
N ALA A 127 -6.27 -19.22 -1.42
CA ALA A 127 -5.82 -20.48 -0.83
C ALA A 127 -6.49 -20.75 0.52
N SER A 128 -6.72 -19.71 1.33
CA SER A 128 -7.40 -19.85 2.62
C SER A 128 -8.86 -20.30 2.46
N TYR A 129 -9.59 -19.74 1.50
CA TYR A 129 -10.96 -20.14 1.18
C TYR A 129 -11.02 -21.59 0.69
N VAL A 130 -10.11 -21.98 -0.20
CA VAL A 130 -10.05 -23.36 -0.72
C VAL A 130 -9.76 -24.35 0.40
N VAL A 131 -8.79 -24.07 1.28
CA VAL A 131 -8.44 -24.94 2.40
C VAL A 131 -9.58 -25.04 3.42
N ALA A 132 -10.26 -23.93 3.72
CA ALA A 132 -11.43 -23.93 4.60
C ALA A 132 -12.56 -24.81 4.03
N GLY A 133 -12.89 -24.62 2.74
CA GLY A 133 -13.90 -25.45 2.06
C GLY A 133 -13.56 -26.94 2.07
N TYR A 134 -12.28 -27.31 1.90
CA TYR A 134 -11.86 -28.71 2.01
C TYR A 134 -12.02 -29.30 3.42
N ARG A 135 -11.92 -28.48 4.47
CA ARG A 135 -12.08 -28.94 5.86
C ARG A 135 -13.56 -29.16 6.19
N GLU A 136 -14.42 -28.26 5.73
CA GLU A 136 -15.88 -28.37 5.93
C GLU A 136 -16.49 -29.52 5.13
N ALA A 137 -15.88 -29.90 3.99
CA ALA A 137 -16.32 -31.01 3.17
C ALA A 137 -15.89 -32.41 3.67
N ARG A 138 -15.06 -32.50 4.72
CA ARG A 138 -14.66 -33.78 5.33
C ARG A 138 -15.61 -34.09 6.51
N PRO A 139 -16.43 -35.16 6.43
CA PRO A 139 -17.36 -35.55 7.50
C PRO A 139 -16.65 -36.07 8.75
#